data_AF-A0A1R2D099-F1
#
_entry.id   AF-A0A1R2D099-F1
#
_cell.length_a   1.000
_cell.length_b   1.000
_cell.length_c   1.000
_cell.angle_alpha   90.00
_cell.angle_beta   90.00
_cell.angle_gamma   90.00
#
_symmetry.space_group_name_H-M   'P 1'
#
loop_
_entity.id
_entity.type
_entity.pdbx_description
1 polymer ?
#
loop_
_entity_poly.entity_id
_entity_poly.type
_entity_poly.pdbx_seq_one_letter_code
_entity_poly.pdbx_strand_id
1 'polypeptide(L)'
;MEEVDDPRLERKIAEIRETLQKLGTSYTEDETSEFGKSANSSDDSFEKFYNYLSPRIANPIDKSPFNFESPVTRKEQKENKPKNLWEDKKEKLTQEDLEKGKCREKNLDFDSIKMGKEAYEKEIDSLHSLLQIKEKELNKAIFEKDLHEKNEGDLKKKLEEYKKREEKILAELNELRRSYENLEKEKTEISKALSNAKEVIETQRKSLRTKDEYERYDIKTEEDEKDREKRKGQTFDQKKFDFQRLRIPERIATGPSPERVDHNFTDRNDEGKYKKICHELMRIIGVSTSKELFPRFMHLRQHHLKNKKSKKLCEMISDMIIQCSPEGAFKEQPTIREIWKWITRLLEEYMKLKQTISGDTFYRLMELLQIENVDEIVDRVSSLVRNTGSYYP
;
A
#
# COMPACT_ATOMS: atom_id res chain seq x y z
N MET A 1 -11.84 -5.51 42.16
CA MET A 1 -10.46 -5.88 42.49
C MET A 1 -9.63 -4.62 42.24
N GLU A 2 -9.16 -3.98 43.30
CA GLU A 2 -8.26 -2.83 43.20
C GLU A 2 -6.93 -3.32 42.63
N GLU A 3 -6.55 -2.81 41.46
CA GLU A 3 -5.22 -3.00 40.90
C GLU A 3 -4.26 -2.16 41.75
N VAL A 4 -3.49 -2.86 42.58
CA VAL A 4 -2.38 -2.25 43.33
C VAL A 4 -1.25 -2.04 42.32
N ASP A 5 -1.17 -0.84 41.76
CA ASP A 5 -0.04 -0.41 40.95
C ASP A 5 1.22 -0.39 41.82
N ASP A 6 2.15 -1.31 41.59
CA ASP A 6 3.41 -1.38 42.32
C ASP A 6 4.27 -0.17 41.93
N PRO A 7 4.52 0.79 42.85
CA PRO A 7 5.24 2.02 42.56
C PRO A 7 6.70 1.76 42.15
N ARG A 8 7.21 0.54 42.42
CA ARG A 8 8.53 0.11 41.98
C ARG A 8 8.57 -0.24 40.49
N LEU A 9 7.44 -0.72 39.95
CA LEU A 9 7.28 -1.03 38.54
C LEU A 9 7.16 0.27 37.72
N GLU A 10 6.37 1.24 38.19
CA GLU A 10 6.26 2.55 37.54
C GLU A 10 7.61 3.27 37.47
N ARG A 11 8.40 3.21 38.54
CA ARG A 11 9.73 3.85 38.59
C ARG A 11 10.69 3.22 37.58
N LYS A 12 10.65 1.90 37.40
CA LYS A 12 11.42 1.20 36.36
C LYS A 12 10.95 1.53 34.94
N ILE A 13 9.64 1.67 34.72
CA ILE A 13 9.10 2.05 33.42
C ILE A 13 9.53 3.48 33.06
N ALA A 14 9.55 4.41 34.02
CA ALA A 14 10.02 5.77 33.82
C ALA A 14 11.53 5.81 33.47
N GLU A 15 12.35 5.02 34.15
CA GLU A 15 13.80 4.94 33.90
C GLU A 15 14.11 4.32 32.51
N ILE A 16 13.31 3.34 32.08
CA ILE A 16 13.37 2.78 30.71
C ILE A 16 12.97 3.83 29.67
N ARG A 17 11.94 4.63 29.92
CA ARG A 17 11.52 5.70 29.00
C ARG A 17 12.59 6.78 28.87
N GLU A 18 13.21 7.19 29.97
CA GLU A 18 14.27 8.20 29.97
C GLU A 18 15.54 7.71 29.26
N THR A 19 15.92 6.44 29.46
CA THR A 19 17.08 5.85 28.76
C THR A 19 16.84 5.69 27.27
N LEU A 20 15.62 5.33 26.84
CA LEU A 20 15.25 5.29 25.42
C LEU A 20 15.20 6.69 24.78
N GLN A 21 14.78 7.72 25.54
CA GLN A 21 14.81 9.10 25.08
C GLN A 21 16.25 9.62 24.92
N LYS A 22 17.16 9.26 25.84
CA LYS A 22 18.60 9.60 25.75
C LYS A 22 19.33 8.87 24.63
N LEU A 23 18.87 7.69 24.22
CA LEU A 23 19.46 6.91 23.12
C LEU A 23 19.03 7.39 21.71
N GLY A 24 18.22 8.45 21.61
CA GLY A 24 17.81 9.02 20.32
C GLY A 24 16.96 8.06 19.47
N THR A 25 16.45 6.98 20.08
CA THR A 25 15.52 6.05 19.45
C THR A 25 14.09 6.53 19.70
N SER A 26 13.73 7.67 19.11
CA SER A 26 12.33 8.03 18.96
C SER A 26 11.69 7.11 17.93
N TYR A 27 11.28 5.93 18.38
CA TYR A 27 10.18 5.19 17.76
C TYR A 27 8.89 5.89 18.19
N THR A 28 8.64 7.06 17.63
CA THR A 28 7.32 7.64 17.54
C THR A 28 7.00 7.74 16.06
N GLU A 29 5.90 7.11 15.71
CA GLU A 29 5.27 6.92 14.41
C GLU A 29 5.20 8.23 13.61
N ASP A 30 6.18 8.51 12.75
CA ASP A 30 6.14 9.62 11.80
C ASP A 30 7.14 9.40 10.64
N GLU A 31 7.04 8.27 9.92
CA GLU A 31 7.74 8.12 8.62
C GLU A 31 6.95 7.24 7.65
N THR A 32 5.74 7.67 7.28
CA THR A 32 5.14 7.25 6.02
C THR A 32 4.61 8.48 5.28
N SER A 33 5.46 9.12 4.47
CA SER A 33 5.09 9.70 3.16
C SER A 33 6.15 10.70 2.67
N GLU A 34 7.22 10.17 2.08
CA GLU A 34 8.01 10.93 1.10
C GLU A 34 8.27 10.03 -0.12
N PHE A 35 7.22 9.81 -0.91
CA PHE A 35 7.30 9.09 -2.20
C PHE A 35 6.80 9.91 -3.39
N GLY A 36 6.46 11.20 -3.23
CA GLY A 36 5.74 11.96 -4.26
C GLY A 36 6.56 12.97 -5.08
N LYS A 37 7.90 12.98 -5.06
CA LYS A 37 8.67 14.00 -5.80
C LYS A 37 9.84 13.39 -6.58
N SER A 38 9.51 12.79 -7.73
CA SER A 38 10.42 12.75 -8.88
C SER A 38 9.75 13.46 -10.05
N ALA A 39 10.28 14.63 -10.40
CA ALA A 39 9.98 15.28 -11.66
C ALA A 39 10.43 14.36 -12.81
N ASN A 40 9.58 14.21 -13.82
CA ASN A 40 9.75 13.45 -15.06
C ASN A 40 9.19 12.02 -15.05
N SER A 41 7.86 11.87 -14.99
CA SER A 41 7.20 10.81 -15.75
C SER A 41 5.91 11.34 -16.37
N SER A 42 5.86 11.35 -17.69
CA SER A 42 4.70 11.73 -18.49
C SER A 42 3.49 10.85 -18.19
N ASP A 43 2.44 11.44 -17.62
CA ASP A 43 1.12 10.80 -17.41
C ASP A 43 0.47 10.29 -18.71
N ASP A 44 0.95 10.73 -19.88
CA ASP A 44 0.42 10.33 -21.19
C ASP A 44 0.73 8.88 -21.61
N SER A 45 1.57 8.14 -20.85
CA SER A 45 1.91 6.74 -21.16
C SER A 45 0.99 5.71 -20.49
N PHE A 46 0.37 6.04 -19.36
CA PHE A 46 -0.45 5.08 -18.62
C PHE A 46 -1.89 5.01 -19.15
N GLU A 47 -2.42 6.14 -19.63
CA GLU A 47 -3.79 6.23 -20.13
C GLU A 47 -3.96 5.59 -21.53
N LYS A 48 -2.89 5.54 -22.33
CA LYS A 48 -2.87 4.80 -23.60
C LYS A 48 -2.86 3.29 -23.41
N PHE A 49 -2.29 2.76 -22.32
CA PHE A 49 -2.20 1.31 -22.11
C PHE A 49 -3.56 0.69 -21.74
N TYR A 50 -4.40 1.42 -21.00
CA TYR A 50 -5.73 0.94 -20.61
C TYR A 50 -6.77 0.98 -21.74
N ASN A 51 -6.60 1.87 -22.72
CA ASN A 51 -7.52 1.97 -23.86
C ASN A 51 -7.41 0.80 -24.86
N TYR A 52 -6.35 -0.02 -24.81
CA TYR A 52 -6.20 -1.20 -25.69
C TYR A 52 -6.81 -2.49 -25.12
N LEU A 53 -7.20 -2.53 -23.84
CA LEU A 53 -7.66 -3.76 -23.18
C LEU A 53 -9.16 -3.77 -22.84
N SER A 54 -9.92 -2.75 -23.23
CA SER A 54 -11.38 -2.71 -23.04
C SER A 54 -12.11 -2.47 -24.36
N PRO A 55 -12.81 -3.47 -24.91
CA PRO A 55 -13.80 -3.22 -25.95
C PRO A 55 -14.88 -2.30 -25.38
N ARG A 56 -15.02 -1.09 -25.94
CA ARG A 56 -16.12 -0.18 -25.62
C ARG A 56 -17.44 -0.82 -26.07
N ILE A 57 -18.19 -1.40 -25.13
CA ILE A 57 -19.62 -1.65 -25.31
C ILE A 57 -20.33 -0.35 -24.95
N ALA A 58 -20.70 0.41 -25.98
CA ALA A 58 -21.64 1.52 -25.86
C ALA A 58 -23.05 0.92 -25.74
N ASN A 59 -23.59 0.86 -24.52
CA ASN A 59 -25.02 0.91 -24.22
C ASN A 59 -25.21 1.13 -22.71
N PRO A 60 -26.09 2.06 -22.27
CA PRO A 60 -26.39 2.23 -20.86
C PRO A 60 -27.38 1.14 -20.45
N ILE A 61 -26.93 0.16 -19.67
CA ILE A 61 -27.83 -0.82 -19.04
C ILE A 61 -28.24 -0.23 -17.68
N ASP A 62 -29.54 0.03 -17.55
CA ASP A 62 -30.20 0.42 -16.30
C ASP A 62 -29.83 -0.57 -15.18
N LYS A 63 -29.30 -0.02 -14.08
CA LYS A 63 -28.98 -0.79 -12.89
C LYS A 63 -30.24 -1.00 -12.06
N SER A 64 -30.76 -2.23 -12.06
CA SER A 64 -31.70 -2.72 -11.05
C SER A 64 -30.97 -2.91 -9.71
N PRO A 65 -31.59 -2.59 -8.56
CA PRO A 65 -30.97 -2.75 -7.24
C PRO A 65 -30.80 -4.23 -6.90
N PHE A 66 -29.54 -4.64 -6.72
CA PHE A 66 -29.13 -5.99 -6.39
C PHE A 66 -29.37 -6.25 -4.89
N ASN A 67 -30.45 -6.96 -4.55
CA ASN A 67 -30.68 -7.48 -3.19
C ASN A 67 -29.93 -8.81 -3.02
N PHE A 68 -29.06 -8.87 -2.00
CA PHE A 68 -28.35 -10.07 -1.61
C PHE A 68 -29.17 -10.82 -0.55
N GLU A 69 -30.09 -11.69 -0.99
CA GLU A 69 -30.65 -12.72 -0.10
C GLU A 69 -29.81 -13.99 -0.24
N SER A 70 -29.20 -14.40 0.88
CA SER A 70 -28.42 -15.63 0.96
C SER A 70 -29.33 -16.87 0.89
N PRO A 71 -28.95 -17.93 0.15
CA PRO A 71 -29.75 -19.14 0.10
C PRO A 71 -29.54 -19.96 1.39
N VAL A 72 -30.38 -19.71 2.40
CA VAL A 72 -30.55 -20.65 3.51
C VAL A 72 -31.45 -21.78 3.01
N THR A 73 -30.87 -22.97 2.88
CA THR A 73 -31.59 -24.21 2.58
C THR A 73 -32.59 -24.52 3.70
N ARG A 74 -33.84 -24.08 3.54
CA ARG A 74 -34.97 -24.57 4.33
C ARG A 74 -35.22 -26.03 3.95
N LYS A 75 -34.75 -26.95 4.79
CA LYS A 75 -35.29 -28.31 4.81
C LYS A 75 -36.75 -28.21 5.26
N GLU A 76 -37.68 -28.40 4.32
CA GLU A 76 -39.08 -28.64 4.61
C GLU A 76 -39.21 -29.89 5.49
N GLN A 77 -39.40 -29.68 6.78
CA GLN A 77 -39.91 -30.72 7.66
C GLN A 77 -41.40 -30.86 7.37
N LYS A 78 -41.76 -31.98 6.74
CA LYS A 78 -43.15 -32.44 6.64
C LYS A 78 -43.76 -32.53 8.03
N GLU A 79 -44.75 -31.68 8.29
CA GLU A 79 -45.64 -31.78 9.44
C GLU A 79 -46.44 -33.09 9.36
N ASN A 80 -46.12 -34.04 10.25
CA ASN A 80 -47.01 -35.15 10.54
C ASN A 80 -48.15 -34.65 11.43
N LYS A 81 -49.30 -34.32 10.83
CA LYS A 81 -50.57 -34.19 11.55
C LYS A 81 -50.95 -35.55 12.14
N PRO A 82 -51.18 -35.68 13.46
CA PRO A 82 -51.78 -36.89 14.01
C PRO A 82 -53.24 -36.98 13.54
N LYS A 83 -53.55 -38.02 12.74
CA LYS A 83 -54.93 -38.37 12.42
C LYS A 83 -55.61 -38.90 13.68
N ASN A 84 -56.76 -38.30 13.99
CA ASN A 84 -57.74 -38.77 14.97
C ASN A 84 -58.01 -40.27 14.79
N LEU A 85 -57.65 -41.06 15.80
CA LEU A 85 -57.83 -42.51 15.84
C LEU A 85 -58.72 -42.94 17.03
N TRP A 86 -59.51 -42.01 17.56
CA TRP A 86 -60.30 -42.19 18.79
C TRP A 86 -61.81 -42.22 18.60
N GLU A 87 -62.35 -41.99 17.40
CA GLU A 87 -63.82 -41.89 17.21
C GLU A 87 -64.51 -43.17 16.69
N ASP A 88 -63.80 -44.13 16.10
CA ASP A 88 -64.43 -45.28 15.43
C ASP A 88 -64.62 -46.56 16.27
N LYS A 89 -64.45 -46.50 17.60
CA LYS A 89 -64.58 -47.70 18.47
C LYS A 89 -65.77 -47.69 19.44
N LYS A 90 -66.70 -46.74 19.28
CA LYS A 90 -67.93 -46.69 20.09
C LYS A 90 -69.17 -46.95 19.26
N GLU A 91 -69.26 -48.11 18.62
CA GLU A 91 -70.58 -48.66 18.31
C GLU A 91 -70.46 -50.16 18.03
N LYS A 92 -71.25 -50.94 18.78
CA LYS A 92 -71.37 -52.41 18.82
C LYS A 92 -70.57 -53.10 19.92
N LEU A 93 -71.16 -53.16 21.11
CA LEU A 93 -71.17 -54.41 21.86
C LEU A 93 -72.49 -54.53 22.63
N THR A 94 -73.34 -55.42 22.14
CA THR A 94 -74.59 -55.87 22.74
C THR A 94 -74.32 -56.68 24.00
N GLN A 95 -74.68 -56.10 25.15
CA GLN A 95 -75.45 -56.66 26.26
C GLN A 95 -75.61 -58.20 26.36
N GLU A 96 -74.54 -58.99 26.48
CA GLU A 96 -74.67 -60.39 26.98
C GLU A 96 -73.46 -60.97 27.76
N ASP A 97 -72.37 -60.22 28.00
CA ASP A 97 -71.15 -60.73 28.67
C ASP A 97 -70.89 -60.20 30.11
N LEU A 98 -71.90 -59.61 30.76
CA LEU A 98 -71.69 -58.69 31.90
C LEU A 98 -71.25 -59.33 33.24
N GLU A 99 -71.16 -60.67 33.37
CA GLU A 99 -70.91 -61.30 34.68
C GLU A 99 -69.68 -62.20 34.79
N LYS A 100 -68.95 -62.47 33.69
CA LYS A 100 -67.65 -63.18 33.76
C LYS A 100 -66.44 -62.39 33.21
N GLY A 101 -66.65 -61.19 32.64
CA GLY A 101 -65.60 -60.33 32.07
C GLY A 101 -64.91 -59.34 33.03
N LYS A 102 -65.51 -59.06 34.20
CA LYS A 102 -65.12 -57.92 35.07
C LYS A 102 -63.70 -57.96 35.66
N CYS A 103 -63.04 -59.11 35.69
CA CYS A 103 -61.63 -59.21 36.13
C CYS A 103 -60.61 -59.17 34.98
N ARG A 104 -61.01 -59.40 33.73
CA ARG A 104 -60.09 -59.33 32.57
C ARG A 104 -60.09 -57.96 31.90
N GLU A 105 -61.24 -57.28 31.86
CA GLU A 105 -61.31 -55.92 31.29
C GLU A 105 -60.52 -54.88 32.09
N LYS A 106 -60.57 -54.93 33.43
CA LYS A 106 -59.81 -53.99 34.28
C LYS A 106 -58.29 -54.11 34.12
N ASN A 107 -57.78 -55.31 33.82
CA ASN A 107 -56.35 -55.53 33.58
C ASN A 107 -55.91 -55.05 32.19
N LEU A 108 -56.76 -55.23 31.17
CA LEU A 108 -56.51 -54.70 29.83
C LEU A 108 -56.50 -53.15 29.81
N ASP A 109 -57.38 -52.52 30.59
CA ASP A 109 -57.43 -51.06 30.74
C ASP A 109 -56.20 -50.52 31.48
N PHE A 110 -55.72 -51.24 32.49
CA PHE A 110 -54.50 -50.88 33.24
C PHE A 110 -53.24 -50.97 32.36
N ASP A 111 -53.12 -52.02 31.54
CA ASP A 111 -52.01 -52.16 30.60
C ASP A 111 -52.05 -51.08 29.50
N SER A 112 -53.24 -50.70 29.03
CA SER A 112 -53.39 -49.59 28.07
C SER A 112 -52.98 -48.24 28.68
N ILE A 113 -53.38 -47.96 29.92
CA ILE A 113 -52.97 -46.76 30.66
C ILE A 113 -51.45 -46.76 30.90
N LYS A 114 -50.87 -47.90 31.25
CA LYS A 114 -49.42 -48.03 31.46
C LYS A 114 -48.63 -47.78 30.18
N MET A 115 -49.04 -48.38 29.06
CA MET A 115 -48.42 -48.11 27.75
C MET A 115 -48.56 -46.63 27.34
N GLY A 116 -49.72 -46.02 27.61
CA GLY A 116 -49.93 -44.59 27.38
C GLY A 116 -48.97 -43.73 28.21
N LYS A 117 -48.80 -44.05 29.49
CA LYS A 117 -47.86 -43.35 30.38
C LYS A 117 -46.41 -43.47 29.88
N GLU A 118 -45.97 -44.65 29.49
CA GLU A 118 -44.62 -44.88 28.93
C GLU A 118 -44.42 -44.12 27.61
N ALA A 119 -45.46 -43.99 26.78
CA ALA A 119 -45.41 -43.19 25.56
C ALA A 119 -45.26 -41.69 25.87
N TYR A 120 -46.02 -41.16 26.83
CA TYR A 120 -45.89 -39.77 27.27
C TYR A 120 -44.54 -39.47 27.93
N GLU A 121 -43.99 -40.39 28.73
CA GLU A 121 -42.65 -40.22 29.31
C GLU A 121 -41.57 -40.13 28.22
N LYS A 122 -41.62 -41.00 27.21
CA LYS A 122 -40.71 -40.92 26.05
C LYS A 122 -40.86 -39.61 25.27
N GLU A 123 -42.09 -39.13 25.12
CA GLU A 123 -42.35 -37.85 24.46
C GLU A 123 -41.78 -36.67 25.27
N ILE A 124 -41.97 -36.66 26.59
CA ILE A 124 -41.39 -35.66 27.50
C ILE A 124 -39.86 -35.66 27.41
N ASP A 125 -39.22 -36.83 27.43
CA ASP A 125 -37.76 -36.93 27.29
C ASP A 125 -37.26 -36.42 25.94
N SER A 126 -38.01 -36.72 24.87
CA SER A 126 -37.69 -36.23 23.52
C SER A 126 -37.79 -34.70 23.41
N LEU A 127 -38.83 -34.12 24.01
CA LEU A 127 -39.04 -32.67 24.06
C LEU A 127 -37.98 -31.99 24.93
N HIS A 128 -37.59 -32.62 26.04
CA HIS A 128 -36.53 -32.10 26.90
C HIS A 128 -35.18 -32.09 26.18
N SER A 129 -34.85 -33.16 25.45
CA SER A 129 -33.65 -33.21 24.60
C SER A 129 -33.66 -32.14 23.51
N LEU A 130 -34.81 -31.96 22.84
CA LEU A 130 -34.97 -30.93 21.82
C LEU A 130 -34.79 -29.52 22.40
N LEU A 131 -35.34 -29.27 23.59
CA LEU A 131 -35.22 -27.99 24.30
C LEU A 131 -33.76 -27.69 24.64
N GLN A 132 -33.01 -28.67 25.15
CA GLN A 132 -31.58 -28.50 25.42
C GLN A 132 -30.76 -28.19 24.15
N ILE A 133 -31.10 -28.80 23.01
CA ILE A 133 -30.46 -28.48 21.73
C ILE A 133 -30.76 -27.03 21.34
N LYS A 134 -32.01 -26.59 21.48
CA LYS A 134 -32.42 -25.22 21.16
C LYS A 134 -31.79 -24.17 22.07
N GLU A 135 -31.64 -24.47 23.36
CA GLU A 135 -30.91 -23.59 24.29
C GLU A 135 -29.44 -23.43 23.90
N LYS A 136 -28.77 -24.51 23.46
CA LYS A 136 -27.38 -24.43 22.96
C LYS A 136 -27.28 -23.61 21.68
N GLU A 137 -28.22 -23.80 20.75
CA GLU A 137 -28.29 -22.99 19.52
C GLU A 137 -28.52 -21.51 19.83
N LEU A 138 -29.42 -21.20 20.77
CA LEU A 138 -29.70 -19.84 21.20
C LEU A 138 -28.47 -19.18 21.85
N ASN A 139 -27.80 -19.89 22.77
CA ASN A 139 -26.59 -19.38 23.42
C ASN A 139 -25.46 -19.12 22.42
N LYS A 140 -25.32 -19.97 21.40
CA LYS A 140 -24.37 -19.75 20.30
C LYS A 140 -24.73 -18.48 19.51
N ALA A 141 -26.01 -18.29 19.17
CA ALA A 141 -26.47 -17.11 18.45
C ALA A 141 -26.28 -15.81 19.27
N ILE A 142 -26.48 -15.85 20.58
CA ILE A 142 -26.21 -14.71 21.47
C ILE A 142 -24.72 -14.37 21.46
N PHE A 143 -23.84 -15.37 21.60
CA PHE A 143 -22.40 -15.13 21.55
C PHE A 143 -21.93 -14.54 20.21
N GLU A 144 -22.45 -15.05 19.09
CA GLU A 144 -22.15 -14.51 17.76
C GLU A 144 -22.65 -13.05 17.63
N LYS A 145 -23.84 -12.75 18.14
CA LYS A 145 -24.38 -11.37 18.15
C LYS A 145 -23.49 -10.42 18.95
N ASP A 146 -23.07 -10.80 20.16
CA ASP A 146 -22.21 -9.97 21.01
C ASP A 146 -20.83 -9.72 20.37
N LEU A 147 -20.29 -10.74 19.69
CA LEU A 147 -19.06 -10.62 18.92
C LEU A 147 -19.22 -9.66 17.74
N HIS A 148 -20.33 -9.73 17.02
CA HIS A 148 -20.65 -8.82 15.93
C HIS A 148 -20.80 -7.36 16.42
N GLU A 149 -21.48 -7.14 17.54
CA GLU A 149 -21.66 -5.82 18.13
C GLU A 149 -20.31 -5.20 18.55
N LYS A 150 -19.42 -6.00 19.14
CA LYS A 150 -18.05 -5.56 19.45
C LYS A 150 -17.27 -5.17 18.20
N ASN A 151 -17.32 -6.00 17.15
CA ASN A 151 -16.65 -5.72 15.89
C ASN A 151 -17.21 -4.45 15.21
N GLU A 152 -18.52 -4.24 15.27
CA GLU A 152 -19.16 -3.02 14.75
C GLU A 152 -18.70 -1.77 15.53
N GLY A 153 -18.59 -1.88 16.85
CA GLY A 153 -18.04 -0.81 17.71
C GLY A 153 -16.61 -0.44 17.35
N ASP A 154 -15.75 -1.42 17.11
CA ASP A 154 -14.35 -1.19 16.72
C ASP A 154 -14.23 -0.60 15.31
N LEU A 155 -15.09 -1.01 14.36
CA LEU A 155 -15.16 -0.41 13.03
C LEU A 155 -15.64 1.05 13.07
N LYS A 156 -16.63 1.38 13.91
CA LYS A 156 -17.10 2.76 14.11
C LYS A 156 -16.00 3.65 14.67
N LYS A 157 -15.21 3.17 15.64
CA LYS A 157 -14.04 3.90 16.17
C LYS A 157 -12.99 4.17 15.08
N LYS A 158 -12.65 3.17 14.28
CA LYS A 158 -11.71 3.33 13.15
C LYS A 158 -12.22 4.34 12.12
N LEU A 159 -13.51 4.32 11.80
CA LEU A 159 -14.13 5.29 10.89
C LEU A 159 -14.01 6.72 11.44
N GLU A 160 -14.25 6.91 12.72
CA GLU A 160 -14.12 8.22 13.37
C GLU A 160 -12.67 8.73 13.37
N GLU A 161 -11.70 7.85 13.59
CA GLU A 161 -10.27 8.20 13.45
C GLU A 161 -9.91 8.59 12.02
N TYR A 162 -10.40 7.86 11.02
CA TYR A 162 -10.15 8.20 9.62
C TYR A 162 -10.75 9.56 9.24
N LYS A 163 -11.97 9.87 9.70
CA LYS A 163 -12.58 11.20 9.51
C LYS A 163 -11.73 12.31 10.12
N LYS A 164 -11.26 12.13 11.36
CA LYS A 164 -10.36 13.10 12.01
C LYS A 164 -9.05 13.29 11.27
N ARG A 165 -8.48 12.23 10.69
CA ARG A 165 -7.27 12.32 9.84
C ARG A 165 -7.57 13.06 8.54
N GLU A 166 -8.69 12.78 7.89
CA GLU A 166 -9.14 13.46 6.67
C GLU A 166 -9.31 14.97 6.91
N GLU A 167 -9.96 15.36 8.02
CA GLU A 167 -10.11 16.77 8.40
C GLU A 167 -8.76 17.47 8.59
N LYS A 168 -7.78 16.81 9.23
CA LYS A 168 -6.41 17.34 9.37
C LYS A 168 -5.72 17.54 8.02
N ILE A 169 -5.79 16.54 7.14
CA ILE A 169 -5.19 16.62 5.79
C ILE A 169 -5.84 17.76 4.99
N LEU A 170 -7.16 17.95 5.09
CA LEU A 170 -7.86 19.05 4.44
C LEU A 170 -7.42 20.42 5.00
N ALA A 171 -7.17 20.52 6.30
CA ALA A 171 -6.64 21.74 6.91
C ALA A 171 -5.22 22.06 6.40
N GLU A 172 -4.34 21.07 6.36
CA GLU A 172 -2.97 21.19 5.83
C GLU A 172 -2.95 21.57 4.35
N LEU A 173 -3.81 20.97 3.52
CA LEU A 173 -3.95 21.32 2.11
C LEU A 173 -4.40 22.78 1.92
N ASN A 174 -5.32 23.25 2.75
CA ASN A 174 -5.75 24.64 2.71
C ASN A 174 -4.65 25.61 3.13
N GLU A 175 -3.82 25.24 4.12
CA GLU A 175 -2.67 26.05 4.54
C GLU A 175 -1.59 26.10 3.44
N LEU A 176 -1.26 24.96 2.84
CA LEU A 176 -0.33 24.88 1.71
C LEU A 176 -0.81 25.71 0.52
N ARG A 177 -2.12 25.68 0.22
CA ARG A 177 -2.70 26.50 -0.84
C ARG A 177 -2.54 28.00 -0.56
N ARG A 178 -2.81 28.44 0.68
CA ARG A 178 -2.59 29.85 1.08
C ARG A 178 -1.12 30.25 0.99
N SER A 179 -0.22 29.39 1.43
CA SER A 179 1.23 29.61 1.32
C SER A 179 1.68 29.74 -0.14
N TYR A 180 1.18 28.85 -1.01
CA TYR A 180 1.44 28.91 -2.44
C TYR A 180 0.94 30.22 -3.08
N GLU A 181 -0.28 30.65 -2.75
CA GLU A 181 -0.83 31.92 -3.23
C GLU A 181 0.00 33.13 -2.78
N ASN A 182 0.53 33.11 -1.55
CA ASN A 182 1.43 34.17 -1.06
C ASN A 182 2.78 34.17 -1.80
N LEU A 183 3.39 33.00 -2.01
CA LEU A 183 4.63 32.88 -2.78
C LEU A 183 4.46 33.33 -4.24
N GLU A 184 3.32 33.04 -4.87
CA GLU A 184 3.04 33.52 -6.22
C GLU A 184 2.94 35.05 -6.26
N LYS A 185 2.30 35.68 -5.25
CA LYS A 185 2.28 37.15 -5.10
C LYS A 185 3.69 37.72 -4.95
N GLU A 186 4.49 37.20 -4.02
CA GLU A 186 5.87 37.64 -3.80
C GLU A 186 6.72 37.51 -5.08
N LYS A 187 6.59 36.40 -5.80
CA LYS A 187 7.27 36.18 -7.09
C LYS A 187 6.88 37.24 -8.12
N THR A 188 5.60 37.62 -8.19
CA THR A 188 5.16 38.69 -9.10
C THR A 188 5.71 40.06 -8.69
N GLU A 189 5.80 40.35 -7.39
CA GLU A 189 6.38 41.59 -6.87
C GLU A 189 7.88 41.68 -7.15
N ILE A 190 8.62 40.60 -6.90
CA ILE A 190 10.06 40.51 -7.22
C ILE A 190 10.28 40.67 -8.73
N SER A 191 9.44 40.05 -9.55
CA SER A 191 9.53 40.17 -11.02
C SER A 191 9.32 41.63 -11.48
N LYS A 192 8.34 42.34 -10.90
CA LYS A 192 8.13 43.77 -11.15
C LYS A 192 9.32 44.61 -10.69
N ALA A 193 9.83 44.38 -9.48
CA ALA A 193 10.99 45.08 -8.95
C ALA A 193 12.25 44.87 -9.83
N LEU A 194 12.45 43.66 -10.34
CA LEU A 194 13.55 43.32 -11.24
C LEU A 194 13.40 44.02 -12.61
N SER A 195 12.18 44.13 -13.14
CA SER A 195 11.90 44.92 -14.34
C SER A 195 12.26 46.39 -14.14
N ASN A 196 11.79 46.99 -13.05
CA ASN A 196 12.07 48.39 -12.73
C ASN A 196 13.58 48.64 -12.54
N ALA A 197 14.29 47.74 -11.84
CA ALA A 197 15.73 47.84 -11.66
C ALA A 197 16.50 47.77 -12.98
N LYS A 198 16.06 46.93 -13.92
CA LYS A 198 16.64 46.87 -15.28
C LYS A 198 16.44 48.17 -16.03
N GLU A 199 15.28 48.79 -15.95
CA GLU A 199 15.01 50.10 -16.56
C GLU A 199 15.93 51.18 -15.98
N VAL A 200 16.10 51.23 -14.65
CA VAL A 200 17.02 52.16 -13.99
C VAL A 200 18.47 51.95 -14.47
N ILE A 201 18.95 50.71 -14.50
CA ILE A 201 20.31 50.40 -14.99
C ILE A 201 20.47 50.84 -16.45
N GLU A 202 19.47 50.64 -17.29
CA GLU A 202 19.51 51.03 -18.70
C GLU A 202 19.55 52.56 -18.87
N THR A 203 18.78 53.30 -18.07
CA THR A 203 18.84 54.78 -18.06
C THR A 203 20.20 55.30 -17.58
N GLN A 204 20.78 54.69 -16.54
CA GLN A 204 22.12 55.03 -16.05
C GLN A 204 23.19 54.74 -17.10
N ARG A 205 23.13 53.60 -17.78
CA ARG A 205 24.04 53.25 -18.88
C ARG A 205 23.96 54.25 -20.02
N LYS A 206 22.75 54.69 -20.41
CA LYS A 206 22.57 55.74 -21.43
C LYS A 206 23.19 57.07 -20.99
N SER A 207 22.96 57.48 -19.73
CA SER A 207 23.54 58.71 -19.19
C SER A 207 25.08 58.67 -19.14
N LEU A 208 25.67 57.53 -18.75
CA LEU A 208 27.13 57.36 -18.77
C LEU A 208 27.70 57.45 -20.18
N ARG A 209 27.06 56.79 -21.17
CA ARG A 209 27.49 56.91 -22.58
C ARG A 209 27.47 58.35 -23.08
N THR A 210 26.43 59.11 -22.76
CA THR A 210 26.38 60.53 -23.14
C THR A 210 27.49 61.34 -22.47
N LYS A 211 27.81 61.08 -21.19
CA LYS A 211 28.93 61.77 -20.51
C LYS A 211 30.28 61.41 -21.13
N ASP A 212 30.53 60.12 -21.40
CA ASP A 212 31.74 59.67 -22.09
C ASP A 212 31.88 60.31 -23.48
N GLU A 213 30.78 60.54 -24.19
CA GLU A 213 30.77 61.26 -25.47
C GLU A 213 31.14 62.73 -25.30
N TYR A 214 30.55 63.45 -24.34
CA TYR A 214 30.90 64.84 -24.03
C TYR A 214 32.37 64.99 -23.62
N GLU A 215 32.88 64.13 -22.73
CA GLU A 215 34.29 64.14 -22.31
C GLU A 215 35.24 63.91 -23.49
N ARG A 216 34.89 63.05 -24.47
CA ARG A 216 35.68 62.89 -25.69
C ARG A 216 35.65 64.12 -26.61
N TYR A 217 34.59 64.91 -26.60
CA TYR A 217 34.52 66.16 -27.35
C TYR A 217 35.34 67.28 -26.68
N ASP A 218 35.33 67.34 -25.35
CA ASP A 218 36.15 68.30 -24.59
C ASP A 218 37.66 68.00 -24.73
N ILE A 219 38.07 66.72 -24.71
CA ILE A 219 39.49 66.35 -24.92
C ILE A 219 39.96 66.72 -26.34
N LYS A 220 39.11 66.59 -27.36
CA LYS A 220 39.46 66.98 -28.74
C LYS A 220 39.58 68.49 -28.92
N THR A 221 38.84 69.28 -28.15
CA THR A 221 38.95 70.75 -28.19
C THR A 221 40.15 71.26 -27.39
N GLU A 222 40.58 70.55 -26.34
CA GLU A 222 41.85 70.87 -25.66
C GLU A 222 43.12 70.41 -26.41
N GLU A 223 43.08 69.30 -27.16
CA GLU A 223 44.22 68.85 -27.98
C GLU A 223 44.47 69.78 -29.19
N ASP A 224 43.41 70.32 -29.81
CA ASP A 224 43.54 71.28 -30.92
C ASP A 224 44.09 72.66 -30.48
N GLU A 225 43.99 73.03 -29.19
CA GLU A 225 44.62 74.25 -28.65
C GLU A 225 46.06 74.05 -28.16
N LYS A 226 46.46 72.82 -27.78
CA LYS A 226 47.84 72.54 -27.32
C LYS A 226 48.84 72.20 -28.44
N ASP A 227 48.36 71.91 -29.66
CA ASP A 227 49.23 71.56 -30.79
C ASP A 227 49.90 72.75 -31.51
N ARG A 228 49.75 73.99 -31.00
CA ARG A 228 50.53 75.14 -31.48
C ARG A 228 51.80 75.46 -30.69
N GLU A 229 52.02 74.90 -29.50
CA GLU A 229 53.25 75.14 -28.75
C GLU A 229 53.77 73.88 -28.06
N LYS A 230 54.52 73.07 -28.82
CA LYS A 230 55.86 72.56 -28.46
C LYS A 230 56.24 71.38 -29.35
N ARG A 231 56.66 71.70 -30.58
CA ARG A 231 57.70 70.90 -31.23
C ARG A 231 59.03 71.25 -30.55
N LYS A 232 59.57 70.33 -29.75
CA LYS A 232 61.00 70.01 -29.65
C LYS A 232 61.23 68.85 -28.67
N GLY A 233 61.47 67.69 -29.26
CA GLY A 233 62.47 66.72 -28.82
C GLY A 233 62.23 65.97 -27.51
N GLN A 234 61.76 64.73 -27.62
CA GLN A 234 62.44 63.62 -26.92
C GLN A 234 62.08 62.29 -27.61
N THR A 235 63.04 61.74 -28.34
CA THR A 235 63.08 60.33 -28.71
C THR A 235 63.09 59.49 -27.43
N PHE A 236 62.01 58.74 -27.19
CA PHE A 236 61.96 57.73 -26.14
C PHE A 236 61.96 56.35 -26.79
N ASP A 237 63.02 55.60 -26.53
CA ASP A 237 63.26 54.25 -27.03
C ASP A 237 62.09 53.32 -26.71
N GLN A 238 61.60 52.64 -27.75
CA GLN A 238 60.77 51.46 -27.63
C GLN A 238 61.62 50.34 -27.00
N LYS A 239 61.58 50.23 -25.67
CA LYS A 239 62.01 49.01 -24.96
C LYS A 239 61.10 47.87 -25.40
N LYS A 240 61.62 47.04 -26.29
CA LYS A 240 61.14 45.69 -26.56
C LYS A 240 61.09 44.94 -25.23
N PHE A 241 59.89 44.56 -24.80
CA PHE A 241 59.72 43.55 -23.76
C PHE A 241 60.10 42.21 -24.38
N ASP A 242 61.33 41.77 -24.13
CA ASP A 242 61.76 40.41 -24.42
C ASP A 242 60.96 39.45 -23.55
N PHE A 243 60.09 38.65 -24.18
CA PHE A 243 59.60 37.41 -23.61
C PHE A 243 60.79 36.46 -23.47
N GLN A 244 61.52 36.58 -22.35
CA GLN A 244 62.35 35.48 -21.88
C GLN A 244 61.43 34.30 -21.59
N ARG A 245 61.43 33.36 -22.54
CA ARG A 245 61.05 31.96 -22.34
C ARG A 245 61.55 31.53 -20.96
N LEU A 246 60.60 31.27 -20.06
CA LEU A 246 60.84 30.51 -18.84
C LEU A 246 61.42 29.16 -19.26
N ARG A 247 62.75 29.10 -19.23
CA ARG A 247 63.54 27.92 -19.50
C ARG A 247 63.34 27.02 -18.28
N ILE A 248 62.50 26.01 -18.41
CA ILE A 248 62.39 24.92 -17.45
C ILE A 248 63.78 24.28 -17.36
N PRO A 249 64.48 24.32 -16.22
CA PRO A 249 65.71 23.56 -16.05
C PRO A 249 65.32 22.09 -15.85
N GLU A 250 65.47 21.29 -16.91
CA GLU A 250 65.64 19.85 -16.77
C GLU A 250 66.97 19.59 -16.03
N ARG A 251 66.88 19.40 -14.72
CA ARG A 251 67.81 18.54 -14.00
C ARG A 251 67.04 17.60 -13.11
N ILE A 252 66.90 16.39 -13.66
CA ILE A 252 66.74 15.14 -12.95
C ILE A 252 67.81 15.11 -11.86
N ALA A 253 67.38 15.24 -10.62
CA ALA A 253 68.05 14.66 -9.46
C ALA A 253 66.96 13.98 -8.66
N THR A 254 66.99 12.65 -8.66
CA THR A 254 66.32 11.77 -7.71
C THR A 254 66.62 12.25 -6.29
N GLY A 255 65.73 13.09 -5.75
CA GLY A 255 65.63 13.33 -4.33
C GLY A 255 65.10 12.06 -3.65
N PRO A 256 65.62 11.69 -2.47
CA PRO A 256 65.16 10.51 -1.77
C PRO A 256 63.66 10.65 -1.49
N SER A 257 62.94 9.55 -1.65
CA SER A 257 61.54 9.34 -1.28
C SER A 257 61.18 10.21 -0.06
N PRO A 258 60.05 10.94 -0.05
CA PRO A 258 59.57 11.54 1.17
C PRO A 258 59.50 10.44 2.21
N GLU A 259 60.27 10.66 3.26
CA GLU A 259 60.39 9.91 4.49
C GLU A 259 59.06 9.22 4.79
N ARG A 260 59.08 7.89 4.87
CA ARG A 260 57.99 7.15 5.53
C ARG A 260 58.02 7.63 6.96
N VAL A 261 57.26 8.67 7.23
CA VAL A 261 57.06 9.14 8.58
C VAL A 261 56.19 8.09 9.25
N ASP A 262 56.87 7.15 9.90
CA ASP A 262 56.27 6.26 10.89
C ASP A 262 55.75 7.14 12.03
N HIS A 263 54.54 7.66 11.84
CA HIS A 263 53.80 8.32 12.89
C HIS A 263 53.33 7.25 13.87
N ASN A 264 54.16 7.09 14.90
CA ASN A 264 53.84 6.57 16.21
C ASN A 264 52.34 6.69 16.53
N PHE A 265 51.69 5.52 16.62
CA PHE A 265 50.32 5.34 17.08
C PHE A 265 50.24 5.52 18.60
N THR A 266 50.52 6.72 19.09
CA THR A 266 50.23 7.07 20.49
C THR A 266 49.49 8.40 20.51
N ASP A 267 48.17 8.25 20.64
CA ASP A 267 47.22 9.15 21.29
C ASP A 267 47.64 10.63 21.42
N ARG A 268 47.14 11.45 20.49
CA ARG A 268 46.63 12.83 20.68
C ARG A 268 46.45 13.54 19.33
N ASN A 269 45.38 13.23 18.60
CA ASN A 269 44.70 14.18 17.68
C ASN A 269 43.56 13.46 16.93
N ASP A 270 42.37 13.42 17.54
CA ASP A 270 41.17 12.84 16.91
C ASP A 270 40.76 13.58 15.63
N GLU A 271 41.09 14.87 15.52
CA GLU A 271 40.86 15.67 14.31
C GLU A 271 41.66 15.18 13.09
N GLY A 272 42.88 14.67 13.32
CA GLY A 272 43.73 14.13 12.24
C GLY A 272 43.20 12.81 11.68
N LYS A 273 42.63 11.96 12.54
CA LYS A 273 41.97 10.71 12.14
C LYS A 273 40.68 11.01 11.36
N TYR A 274 39.86 11.94 11.87
CA TYR A 274 38.63 12.36 11.21
C TYR A 274 38.90 12.91 9.80
N LYS A 275 39.91 13.78 9.65
CA LYS A 275 40.28 14.32 8.34
C LYS A 275 40.71 13.23 7.35
N LYS A 276 41.49 12.23 7.78
CA LYS A 276 41.87 11.09 6.93
C LYS A 276 40.65 10.27 6.48
N ILE A 277 39.74 9.97 7.41
CA ILE A 277 38.50 9.24 7.12
C ILE A 277 37.61 10.02 6.14
N CYS A 278 37.47 11.34 6.32
CA CYS A 278 36.72 12.17 5.38
C CYS A 278 37.32 12.16 3.97
N HIS A 279 38.65 12.21 3.83
CA HIS A 279 39.29 12.15 2.52
C HIS A 279 39.15 10.77 1.87
N GLU A 280 39.18 9.68 2.65
CA GLU A 280 38.87 8.34 2.17
C GLU A 280 37.42 8.20 1.70
N LEU A 281 36.46 8.68 2.48
CA LEU A 281 35.05 8.67 2.12
C LEU A 281 34.79 9.53 0.87
N MET A 282 35.43 10.69 0.76
CA MET A 282 35.37 11.54 -0.44
C MET A 282 35.92 10.82 -1.67
N ARG A 283 37.03 10.08 -1.53
CA ARG A 283 37.61 9.27 -2.60
C ARG A 283 36.67 8.14 -3.04
N ILE A 284 36.07 7.41 -2.10
CA ILE A 284 35.17 6.27 -2.37
C ILE A 284 33.87 6.73 -3.01
N ILE A 285 33.30 7.83 -2.53
CA ILE A 285 32.01 8.37 -2.99
C ILE A 285 32.19 9.22 -4.27
N GLY A 286 33.44 9.59 -4.60
CA GLY A 286 33.80 10.35 -5.81
C GLY A 286 33.45 11.82 -5.70
N VAL A 287 33.66 12.44 -4.54
CA VAL A 287 33.29 13.82 -4.25
C VAL A 287 34.53 14.68 -3.99
N SER A 288 34.60 15.85 -4.62
CA SER A 288 35.79 16.72 -4.55
C SER A 288 35.74 17.70 -3.37
N THR A 289 34.56 17.95 -2.80
CA THR A 289 34.38 18.89 -1.69
C THR A 289 33.74 18.23 -0.46
N SER A 290 34.19 18.63 0.74
CA SER A 290 33.66 18.09 2.01
C SER A 290 32.19 18.47 2.25
N LYS A 291 31.71 19.56 1.62
CA LYS A 291 30.32 20.00 1.67
C LYS A 291 29.37 19.07 0.93
N GLU A 292 29.83 18.43 -0.14
CA GLU A 292 29.03 17.49 -0.93
C GLU A 292 29.11 16.04 -0.40
N LEU A 293 30.08 15.76 0.47
CA LEU A 293 30.27 14.45 1.08
C LEU A 293 29.03 13.99 1.86
N PHE A 294 28.54 14.84 2.76
CA PHE A 294 27.43 14.48 3.65
C PHE A 294 26.11 14.26 2.89
N PRO A 295 25.68 15.14 1.95
CA PRO A 295 24.51 14.88 1.11
C PRO A 295 24.59 13.58 0.30
N ARG A 296 25.73 13.30 -0.34
CA ARG A 296 25.90 12.06 -1.12
C ARG A 296 25.94 10.81 -0.26
N PHE A 297 26.59 10.89 0.90
CA PHE A 297 26.62 9.79 1.86
C PHE A 297 25.22 9.49 2.41
N MET A 298 24.44 10.52 2.75
CA MET A 298 23.06 10.36 3.19
C MET A 298 22.19 9.75 2.08
N HIS A 299 22.36 10.18 0.83
CA HIS A 299 21.66 9.60 -0.32
C HIS A 299 22.01 8.12 -0.51
N LEU A 300 23.29 7.75 -0.41
CA LEU A 300 23.73 6.35 -0.49
C LEU A 300 23.16 5.51 0.65
N ARG A 301 23.16 6.04 1.88
CA ARG A 301 22.56 5.39 3.05
C ARG A 301 21.06 5.17 2.86
N GLN A 302 20.34 6.17 2.38
CA GLN A 302 18.90 6.05 2.06
C GLN A 302 18.65 4.99 0.99
N HIS A 303 19.44 4.99 -0.09
CA HIS A 303 19.33 3.99 -1.15
C HIS A 303 19.62 2.58 -0.63
N HIS A 304 20.66 2.42 0.20
CA HIS A 304 20.99 1.15 0.84
C HIS A 304 19.88 0.67 1.79
N LEU A 305 19.27 1.58 2.57
CA LEU A 305 18.15 1.26 3.46
C LEU A 305 16.90 0.86 2.68
N LYS A 306 16.57 1.58 1.60
CA LYS A 306 15.48 1.23 0.68
C LYS A 306 15.71 -0.15 0.06
N ASN A 307 16.91 -0.40 -0.45
CA ASN A 307 17.29 -1.70 -1.03
C ASN A 307 17.21 -2.84 0.00
N LYS A 308 17.57 -2.60 1.27
CA LYS A 308 17.42 -3.59 2.36
C LYS A 308 15.95 -3.93 2.63
N LYS A 309 15.05 -2.93 2.62
CA LYS A 309 13.60 -3.16 2.76
C LYS A 309 13.04 -3.92 1.55
N SER A 310 13.42 -3.52 0.34
CA SER A 310 13.02 -4.22 -0.90
C SER A 310 13.52 -5.66 -0.93
N LYS A 311 14.75 -5.92 -0.51
CA LYS A 311 15.32 -7.26 -0.44
C LYS A 311 14.53 -8.17 0.51
N LYS A 312 14.20 -7.67 1.71
CA LYS A 312 13.34 -8.41 2.66
C LYS A 312 11.96 -8.71 2.09
N LEU A 313 11.35 -7.76 1.39
CA LEU A 313 10.06 -7.98 0.74
C LEU A 313 10.16 -9.07 -0.33
N CYS A 314 11.19 -9.02 -1.18
CA CYS A 314 11.44 -10.05 -2.18
C CYS A 314 11.65 -11.43 -1.53
N GLU A 315 12.40 -11.51 -0.43
CA GLU A 315 12.60 -12.76 0.33
C GLU A 315 11.26 -13.29 0.88
N MET A 316 10.44 -12.45 1.52
CA MET A 316 9.11 -12.87 2.01
C MET A 316 8.18 -13.36 0.89
N ILE A 317 8.18 -12.68 -0.27
CA ILE A 317 7.38 -13.11 -1.44
C ILE A 317 7.91 -14.45 -1.97
N SER A 318 9.23 -14.61 -2.00
CA SER A 318 9.89 -15.86 -2.41
C SER A 318 9.44 -17.01 -1.52
N ASP A 319 9.52 -16.83 -0.20
CA ASP A 319 9.16 -17.83 0.79
C ASP A 319 7.67 -18.20 0.70
N MET A 320 6.79 -17.20 0.57
CA MET A 320 5.36 -17.44 0.37
C MET A 320 5.08 -18.27 -0.88
N ILE A 321 5.77 -17.97 -1.99
CA ILE A 321 5.57 -18.71 -3.25
C ILE A 321 6.08 -20.13 -3.14
N ILE A 322 7.23 -20.35 -2.49
CA ILE A 322 7.75 -21.70 -2.26
C ILE A 322 6.75 -22.50 -1.43
N GLN A 323 6.18 -21.92 -0.37
CA GLN A 323 5.17 -22.57 0.48
C GLN A 323 3.84 -22.85 -0.24
N CYS A 324 3.40 -21.97 -1.12
CA CYS A 324 2.14 -22.13 -1.85
C CYS A 324 2.28 -22.95 -3.14
N SER A 325 3.51 -23.16 -3.62
CA SER A 325 3.75 -23.94 -4.83
C SER A 325 3.64 -25.44 -4.57
N PRO A 326 3.15 -26.24 -5.54
CA PRO A 326 3.10 -27.68 -5.40
C PRO A 326 4.52 -28.26 -5.27
N GLU A 327 4.66 -29.36 -4.54
CA GLU A 327 5.95 -30.03 -4.36
C GLU A 327 6.59 -30.36 -5.73
N GLY A 328 7.86 -30.00 -5.89
CA GLY A 328 8.59 -30.17 -7.15
C GLY A 328 8.43 -29.04 -8.17
N ALA A 329 7.63 -28.00 -7.88
CA ALA A 329 7.54 -26.81 -8.74
C ALA A 329 8.88 -26.08 -8.89
N PHE A 330 9.68 -26.07 -7.82
CA PHE A 330 11.04 -25.54 -7.80
C PHE A 330 12.00 -26.66 -7.36
N LYS A 331 13.05 -26.93 -8.14
CA LYS A 331 14.08 -27.93 -7.81
C LYS A 331 15.12 -27.38 -6.84
N GLU A 332 15.35 -26.08 -6.89
CA GLU A 332 16.27 -25.31 -6.05
C GLU A 332 15.57 -24.02 -5.61
N GLN A 333 16.23 -23.21 -4.79
CA GLN A 333 15.68 -21.92 -4.38
C GLN A 333 15.46 -21.03 -5.62
N PRO A 334 14.20 -20.63 -5.90
CA PRO A 334 13.89 -19.95 -7.14
C PRO A 334 14.52 -18.55 -7.18
N THR A 335 14.98 -18.17 -8.36
CA THR A 335 15.43 -16.81 -8.64
C THR A 335 14.24 -15.84 -8.66
N ILE A 336 14.48 -14.55 -8.42
CA ILE A 336 13.46 -13.50 -8.47
C ILE A 336 12.68 -13.52 -9.80
N ARG A 337 13.37 -13.86 -10.91
CA ARG A 337 12.76 -13.94 -12.23
C ARG A 337 11.79 -15.12 -12.35
N GLU A 338 12.11 -16.26 -11.74
CA GLU A 338 11.25 -17.44 -11.73
C GLU A 338 10.02 -17.22 -10.85
N ILE A 339 10.20 -16.59 -9.69
CA ILE A 339 9.12 -16.11 -8.82
C ILE A 339 8.17 -15.19 -9.59
N TRP A 340 8.70 -14.17 -10.27
CA TRP A 340 7.87 -13.24 -11.04
C TRP A 340 7.09 -13.94 -12.16
N LYS A 341 7.74 -14.86 -12.87
CA LYS A 341 7.11 -15.68 -13.92
C LYS A 341 5.99 -16.56 -13.34
N TRP A 342 6.19 -17.10 -12.14
CA TRP A 342 5.20 -17.91 -11.45
C TRP A 342 3.97 -17.08 -11.04
N ILE A 343 4.18 -15.92 -10.41
CA ILE A 343 3.10 -14.97 -10.07
C ILE A 343 2.30 -14.57 -11.31
N THR A 344 3.01 -14.22 -12.39
CA THR A 344 2.36 -13.76 -13.63
C THR A 344 1.49 -14.86 -14.23
N ARG A 345 1.99 -16.10 -14.28
CA ARG A 345 1.21 -17.26 -14.73
C ARG A 345 -0.01 -17.53 -13.85
N LEU A 346 0.15 -17.43 -12.53
CA LEU A 346 -0.98 -17.59 -11.61
C LEU A 346 -2.07 -16.53 -11.87
N LEU A 347 -1.66 -15.27 -12.10
CA LEU A 347 -2.56 -14.18 -12.42
C LEU A 347 -3.23 -14.39 -13.79
N GLU A 348 -2.51 -14.85 -14.79
CA GLU A 348 -3.05 -15.20 -16.11
C GLU A 348 -4.13 -16.29 -15.98
N GLU A 349 -3.86 -17.36 -15.24
CA GLU A 349 -4.83 -18.43 -14.99
C GLU A 349 -6.04 -17.93 -14.19
N TYR A 350 -5.83 -17.07 -13.18
CA TYR A 350 -6.91 -16.41 -12.46
C TYR A 350 -7.77 -15.53 -13.38
N MET A 351 -7.16 -14.77 -14.29
CA MET A 351 -7.88 -13.93 -15.24
C MET A 351 -8.67 -14.76 -16.26
N LYS A 352 -8.10 -15.87 -16.75
CA LYS A 352 -8.84 -16.84 -17.58
C LYS A 352 -10.03 -17.41 -16.82
N LEU A 353 -9.83 -17.83 -15.57
CA LEU A 353 -10.90 -18.36 -14.73
C LEU A 353 -11.98 -17.29 -14.47
N LYS A 354 -11.59 -16.04 -14.25
CA LYS A 354 -12.52 -14.93 -14.10
C LYS A 354 -13.33 -14.68 -15.37
N GLN A 355 -12.73 -14.83 -16.55
CA GLN A 355 -13.40 -14.73 -17.86
C GLN A 355 -14.30 -15.93 -18.16
N THR A 356 -14.00 -17.12 -17.65
CA THR A 356 -14.90 -18.28 -17.80
C THR A 356 -16.03 -18.26 -16.77
N ILE A 357 -15.80 -17.69 -15.58
CA ILE A 357 -16.82 -17.49 -14.54
C ILE A 357 -17.72 -16.28 -14.85
N SER A 358 -17.30 -15.32 -15.68
CA SER A 358 -18.10 -14.14 -16.06
C SER A 358 -19.34 -14.46 -16.90
N GLY A 359 -19.75 -15.72 -16.98
CA GLY A 359 -21.01 -16.14 -17.59
C GLY A 359 -20.97 -16.20 -19.11
N ASP A 360 -19.97 -15.64 -19.80
CA ASP A 360 -19.96 -15.59 -21.27
C ASP A 360 -19.96 -16.98 -21.91
N THR A 361 -19.15 -17.91 -21.41
CA THR A 361 -19.18 -19.31 -21.86
C THR A 361 -20.50 -19.99 -21.50
N PHE A 362 -21.12 -19.61 -20.40
CA PHE A 362 -22.41 -20.12 -19.93
C PHE A 362 -23.58 -19.61 -20.80
N TYR A 363 -23.65 -18.31 -21.07
CA TYR A 363 -24.61 -17.69 -21.98
C TYR A 363 -24.44 -18.20 -23.41
N ARG A 364 -23.19 -18.38 -23.87
CA ARG A 364 -22.91 -18.97 -25.17
C ARG A 364 -23.33 -20.43 -25.25
N LEU A 365 -23.28 -21.18 -24.15
CA LEU A 365 -23.79 -22.55 -24.08
C LEU A 365 -25.32 -22.57 -24.10
N MET A 366 -25.99 -21.66 -23.37
CA MET A 366 -27.44 -21.49 -23.42
C MET A 366 -27.93 -21.10 -24.82
N GLU A 367 -27.19 -20.22 -25.50
CA GLU A 367 -27.46 -19.81 -26.88
C GLU A 367 -27.28 -20.96 -27.87
N LEU A 368 -26.14 -21.68 -27.80
CA LEU A 368 -25.86 -22.83 -28.69
C LEU A 368 -26.84 -23.98 -28.48
N LEU A 369 -27.27 -24.22 -27.24
CA LEU A 369 -28.22 -25.28 -26.92
C LEU A 369 -29.68 -24.82 -27.00
N GLN A 370 -29.97 -23.53 -27.24
CA GLN A 370 -31.31 -22.94 -27.21
C GLN A 370 -32.08 -23.33 -25.93
N ILE A 371 -31.51 -23.01 -24.77
CA ILE A 371 -32.08 -23.32 -23.46
C ILE A 371 -32.28 -22.01 -22.71
N GLU A 372 -33.49 -21.78 -22.21
CA GLU A 372 -33.84 -20.59 -21.43
C GLU A 372 -33.66 -20.80 -19.91
N ASN A 373 -33.61 -22.07 -19.46
CA ASN A 373 -33.54 -22.43 -18.05
C ASN A 373 -32.23 -23.15 -17.69
N VAL A 374 -31.58 -22.70 -16.61
CA VAL A 374 -30.26 -23.18 -16.17
C VAL A 374 -30.26 -24.67 -15.82
N ASP A 375 -31.37 -25.17 -15.27
CA ASP A 375 -31.48 -26.56 -14.84
C ASP A 375 -31.55 -27.55 -16.03
N GLU A 376 -32.02 -27.10 -17.20
CA GLU A 376 -32.16 -27.94 -18.40
C GLU A 376 -30.83 -28.16 -19.15
N ILE A 377 -29.81 -27.35 -18.84
CA ILE A 377 -28.47 -27.44 -19.46
C ILE A 377 -27.84 -28.79 -19.12
N VAL A 378 -27.93 -29.22 -17.86
CA VAL A 378 -27.32 -30.46 -17.38
C VAL A 378 -27.95 -31.68 -18.06
N ASP A 379 -29.27 -31.68 -18.23
CA ASP A 379 -30.00 -32.78 -18.88
C ASP A 379 -29.69 -32.86 -20.38
N ARG A 380 -29.66 -31.72 -21.08
CA ARG A 380 -29.39 -31.70 -22.53
C ARG A 380 -27.94 -32.06 -22.85
N VAL A 381 -26.98 -31.55 -22.07
CA VAL A 381 -25.55 -31.92 -22.21
C VAL A 381 -25.35 -33.40 -21.89
N SER A 382 -26.00 -33.92 -20.84
CA SER A 382 -25.95 -35.35 -20.50
C SER A 382 -26.53 -36.24 -21.60
N SER A 383 -27.59 -35.80 -22.28
CA SER A 383 -28.20 -36.52 -23.41
C SER A 383 -27.29 -36.54 -24.65
N LEU A 384 -26.61 -35.42 -24.94
CA LEU A 384 -25.67 -35.31 -26.07
C LEU A 384 -24.44 -36.20 -25.86
N VAL A 385 -23.86 -36.19 -24.66
CA VAL A 385 -22.71 -37.04 -24.31
C VAL A 385 -23.06 -38.54 -24.38
N ARG A 386 -24.27 -38.91 -23.95
CA ARG A 386 -24.76 -40.31 -24.09
C ARG A 386 -24.97 -40.71 -25.55
N ASN A 387 -25.48 -39.81 -26.39
CA ASN A 387 -25.69 -40.11 -27.81
C ASN A 387 -24.38 -40.24 -28.61
N THR A 388 -23.31 -39.53 -28.22
CA THR A 388 -21.99 -39.69 -28.84
C THR A 388 -21.28 -41.00 -28.49
N GLY A 389 -21.71 -41.71 -27.44
CA GLY A 389 -21.17 -43.03 -27.07
C GLY A 389 -21.71 -44.20 -27.91
N SER A 390 -22.72 -43.97 -28.77
CA SER A 390 -23.35 -45.01 -29.59
C SER A 390 -22.83 -45.07 -31.03
N TYR A 391 -21.88 -44.21 -31.41
CA TYR A 391 -21.22 -44.22 -32.71
C TYR A 391 -19.73 -44.55 -32.55
N TYR A 392 -19.44 -45.80 -32.23
CA TYR A 392 -18.17 -46.43 -32.54
C TYR A 392 -18.47 -47.72 -33.32
N PRO A 393 -18.03 -47.84 -34.59
CA PRO A 393 -18.08 -49.09 -35.35
C PRO A 393 -17.25 -50.21 -34.70
#